data_AF-G9WQM6-F1
#
_entry.id   AF-G9WQM6-F1
#
_cell.length_a   1.000
_cell.length_b   1.000
_cell.length_c   1.000
_cell.angle_alpha   90.00
_cell.angle_beta   90.00
_cell.angle_gamma   90.00
#
_symmetry.space_group_name_H-M   'P 1'
#
loop_
_entity.id
_entity.type
_entity.pdbx_description
1 polymer ?
#
loop_
_entity_poly.entity_id
_entity_poly.type
_entity_poly.pdbx_seq_one_letter_code
_entity_poly.pdbx_strand_id
1 'polypeptide(L)' 'MSQKQIMTIVVTLVCAAISFAEIQNIRYAKQVDTPTTIHPIRLIACIAIVIMGIYSLVTGHYILNVG' A
#
# COMPACT_ATOMS: atom_id res chain seq x y z
N MET A 1 9.22 21.50 3.28
CA MET A 1 9.01 20.07 2.92
C MET A 1 8.81 20.01 1.41
N SER A 2 9.63 19.24 0.68
CA SER A 2 9.53 19.21 -0.79
C SER A 2 8.23 18.51 -1.21
N GLN A 3 7.49 19.05 -2.19
CA GLN A 3 6.21 18.49 -2.67
C GLN A 3 6.30 16.99 -3.01
N LYS A 4 7.49 16.55 -3.44
CA LYS A 4 7.84 15.16 -3.77
C LYS A 4 7.83 14.22 -2.55
N GLN A 5 8.29 14.73 -1.41
CA GLN A 5 8.32 14.02 -0.13
C GLN A 5 6.89 13.84 0.40
N ILE A 6 6.05 14.87 0.29
CA ILE A 6 4.64 14.82 0.67
C ILE A 6 3.90 13.77 -0.20
N MET A 7 4.11 13.77 -1.52
CA MET A 7 3.47 12.79 -2.41
C MET A 7 3.85 11.35 -2.07
N THR A 8 5.13 11.09 -1.78
CA THR A 8 5.61 9.75 -1.38
C THR A 8 4.94 9.29 -0.08
N ILE A 9 4.84 10.17 0.92
CA ILE A 9 4.16 9.87 2.19
C ILE A 9 2.69 9.55 1.97
N VAL A 10 1.99 10.38 1.18
CA VAL A 10 0.56 10.22 0.91
C VAL A 10 0.29 8.90 0.18
N VAL A 11 1.05 8.58 -0.87
CA VAL A 11 0.88 7.33 -1.63
C VAL A 11 1.15 6.10 -0.76
N THR A 12 2.19 6.17 0.08
CA THR A 12 2.54 5.08 1.01
C THR A 12 1.42 4.85 2.04
N LEU A 13 0.87 5.92 2.61
CA LEU A 13 -0.25 5.85 3.56
C LEU A 13 -1.52 5.30 2.93
N VAL A 14 -1.85 5.75 1.71
CA VAL A 14 -3.03 5.29 0.98
C VAL A 14 -2.91 3.81 0.61
N CYS A 15 -1.75 3.36 0.09
CA CYS A 15 -1.53 1.94 -0.19
C CYS A 15 -1.57 1.08 1.07
N ALA A 16 -1.06 1.57 2.21
CA ALA A 16 -1.14 0.86 3.49
C ALA A 16 -2.60 0.70 3.95
N ALA A 17 -3.41 1.76 3.87
CA ALA A 17 -4.82 1.73 4.24
C ALA A 17 -5.64 0.77 3.36
N ILE A 18 -5.42 0.78 2.04
CA ILE A 18 -6.07 -0.13 1.10
C ILE A 18 -5.68 -1.58 1.38
N SER A 19 -4.40 -1.84 1.62
CA SER A 19 -3.92 -3.18 1.98
C SER A 19 -4.60 -3.70 3.23
N PHE A 20 -4.73 -2.84 4.25
CA PHE A 20 -5.37 -3.21 5.51
C PHE A 20 -6.88 -3.47 5.32
N ALA A 21 -7.57 -2.64 4.53
CA ALA A 21 -8.97 -2.83 4.20
C ALA A 21 -9.23 -4.14 3.45
N GLU A 22 -8.41 -4.46 2.45
CA GLU A 22 -8.50 -5.73 1.71
C GLU A 22 -8.25 -6.93 2.64
N ILE A 23 -7.25 -6.87 3.54
CA ILE A 23 -6.99 -7.93 4.52
C ILE A 23 -8.19 -8.12 5.47
N GLN A 24 -8.76 -7.04 6.00
CA GLN A 24 -9.93 -7.11 6.88
C GLN A 24 -11.13 -7.71 6.15
N ASN A 25 -11.35 -7.32 4.90
CA ASN A 25 -12.45 -7.85 4.08
C ASN A 25 -12.29 -9.35 3.81
N ILE A 26 -11.06 -9.82 3.56
CA ILE A 26 -10.75 -11.26 3.43
C ILE A 26 -11.05 -12.00 4.74
N ARG A 27 -10.66 -11.44 5.90
CA ARG A 27 -10.92 -12.06 7.20
C ARG A 27 -12.42 -12.11 7.51
N TYR A 28 -13.16 -11.05 7.17
CA TYR A 28 -14.60 -10.99 7.35
C TYR A 28 -15.33 -11.97 6.43
N ALA A 29 -14.98 -12.01 5.15
CA ALA A 29 -15.53 -12.97 4.20
C ALA A 29 -15.26 -14.43 4.61
N LYS A 30 -14.08 -14.71 5.18
CA LYS A 30 -13.75 -16.01 5.77
C LYS A 30 -14.62 -16.34 7.00
N GLN A 31 -15.05 -15.35 7.77
CA GLN A 31 -15.92 -15.55 8.93
C GLN A 31 -17.40 -15.71 8.55
N VAL A 32 -17.81 -15.15 7.42
CA VAL A 32 -19.22 -15.12 6.96
C VAL A 32 -19.45 -16.11 5.81
N ASP A 33 -18.50 -17.00 5.52
CA ASP A 33 -18.53 -17.99 4.43
C ASP A 33 -19.01 -17.38 3.08
N THR A 34 -18.64 -16.13 2.84
CA THR A 34 -19.09 -15.38 1.67
C THR A 34 -18.03 -15.52 0.57
N PRO A 35 -18.39 -15.96 -0.65
CA PRO A 35 -17.41 -16.12 -1.72
C PRO A 35 -16.97 -14.74 -2.22
N THR A 36 -15.87 -14.23 -1.68
CA THR A 36 -15.21 -13.01 -2.17
C THR A 36 -14.11 -13.37 -3.14
N THR A 37 -14.14 -12.76 -4.33
CA THR A 37 -13.06 -12.85 -5.32
C THR A 37 -11.86 -12.03 -4.85
N ILE A 38 -10.94 -12.69 -4.16
CA ILE A 38 -9.70 -12.07 -3.68
C ILE A 38 -8.77 -11.89 -4.89
N HIS A 39 -8.29 -10.67 -5.11
CA HIS A 39 -7.29 -10.37 -6.13
C HIS A 39 -5.92 -10.19 -5.45
N PRO A 40 -5.23 -11.29 -5.07
CA PRO A 40 -4.02 -11.24 -4.24
C PRO A 40 -2.89 -10.43 -4.88
N ILE A 41 -2.88 -10.32 -6.22
CA ILE A 41 -1.92 -9.51 -6.98
C ILE A 41 -1.98 -8.04 -6.58
N ARG A 42 -3.18 -7.45 -6.39
CA ARG A 42 -3.32 -6.03 -5.98
C ARG A 42 -2.77 -5.81 -4.57
N LEU A 43 -2.96 -6.80 -3.69
CA LEU A 43 -2.53 -6.74 -2.31
C LEU A 43 -1.00 -6.83 -2.20
N ILE A 44 -0.38 -7.74 -2.96
CA ILE A 44 1.08 -7.85 -3.08
C ILE A 44 1.67 -6.56 -3.67
N ALA A 45 1.06 -5.99 -4.70
CA ALA A 45 1.49 -4.73 -5.30
C ALA A 45 1.43 -3.57 -4.31
N CYS A 46 0.36 -3.44 -3.53
CA CYS A 46 0.26 -2.41 -2.50
C CYS A 46 1.32 -2.59 -1.39
N ILE A 47 1.57 -3.82 -0.95
CA ILE A 47 2.64 -4.11 0.03
C ILE A 47 4.01 -3.73 -0.52
N ALA A 48 4.30 -4.05 -1.78
CA ALA A 48 5.56 -3.68 -2.41
C ALA A 48 5.74 -2.14 -2.49
N ILE A 49 4.67 -1.40 -2.82
CA ILE A 49 4.68 0.07 -2.83
C ILE A 49 4.89 0.62 -1.41
N VAL A 50 4.28 0.02 -0.38
CA VAL A 50 4.49 0.43 1.01
C VAL A 50 5.94 0.24 1.44
N ILE A 51 6.54 -0.91 1.12
CA ILE A 51 7.95 -1.19 1.44
C ILE A 51 8.88 -0.21 0.71
N MET A 52 8.64 0.03 -0.59
CA MET A 52 9.39 1.02 -1.36
C MET A 52 9.23 2.43 -0.80
N GLY A 53 8.01 2.83 -0.42
CA GLY A 53 7.73 4.14 0.17
C GLY A 53 8.42 4.36 1.52
N ILE A 54 8.41 3.35 2.39
CA ILE A 54 9.13 3.39 3.67
C ILE A 54 10.64 3.46 3.44
N TYR A 55 11.19 2.61 2.56
CA TYR A 55 12.61 2.63 2.20
C TYR A 55 13.02 4.02 1.69
N SER A 56 12.19 4.61 0.84
CA SER A 56 12.37 5.94 0.28
C SER A 56 12.38 7.05 1.34
N LEU A 57 11.51 6.95 2.35
CA LEU A 57 11.49 7.86 3.49
C LEU A 57 12.74 7.75 4.37
N VAL A 58 13.18 6.51 4.64
CA VAL A 58 14.31 6.24 5.55
C VAL A 58 15.65 6.60 4.90
N THR A 59 15.82 6.33 3.61
CA THR A 59 17.07 6.63 2.89
C THR A 59 17.15 8.06 2.35
N GLY A 60 16.04 8.81 2.36
CA GLY A 60 15.97 10.14 1.74
C GLY A 60 16.07 10.13 0.20
N HIS A 61 16.20 8.95 -0.41
CA HIS A 61 16.13 8.74 -1.86
C HIS A 61 14.67 8.57 -2.27
N TYR A 62 14.05 9.66 -2.71
CA TYR A 62 12.67 9.65 -3.23
C TYR A 62 12.60 8.87 -4.54
N ILE A 63 12.04 7.66 -4.50
CA ILE A 63 11.96 6.75 -5.67
C ILE A 63 10.95 7.28 -6.70
N LEU A 64 10.02 8.15 -6.28
CA LEU A 64 9.18 8.99 -7.14
C LEU A 64 9.95 10.17 -7.78
N ASN A 65 11.27 10.05 -7.93
CA ASN A 65 12.05 10.80 -8.91
C ASN A 65 12.07 10.04 -10.24
N VAL A 66 10.88 9.69 -10.74
CA VAL A 66 10.74 9.29 -12.14
C VAL A 66 10.74 10.60 -12.92
N GLY A 67 11.89 10.93 -13.50
CA GLY A 67 12.03 12.03 -14.44
C GLY A 67 11.23 11.79 -15.71
#